data_AF-A0A9Q0VC29-F1
#
_entry.id   AF-A0A9Q0VC29-F1
#
_cell.length_a   1.000
_cell.length_b   1.000
_cell.length_c   1.000
_cell.angle_alpha   90.00
_cell.angle_beta   90.00
_cell.angle_gamma   90.00
#
_symmetry.space_group_name_H-M   'P 1'
#
loop_
_entity.id
_entity.type
_entity.pdbx_description
1 polymer ?
#
loop_
_entity_poly.entity_id
_entity_poly.type
_entity_poly.pdbx_seq_one_letter_code
_entity_poly.pdbx_strand_id
1 'polypeptide(L)'
;MKKASFPESILFSESMTSHLAAECWFDDACILDMDYFVKTLAGIKAKGVRPDLIGSIIAHYASKWLPDLSGDHHPGTDRGLTIFAESPESVTTLWMKKRFFVETLVGILPPEKDSVPCNFLLRLLRIANMVGVEPTYRAELEKRISWQLDQASLEELMIPSFSHTCGTLLDVELIIRLVGMFVNLDEVAKSGAALIKVAKLVDSYLAEASVDSNLNLSEFVALAGALPSHARATDDGLYRAIDTYLKLNQCLWPKKDQSVSHEPISTWLISGGKQVVVYAEFLGSIKAHPGVTKQERKVLFRLIDSRKLSHEASLHAAQNERLPVRAVVQVLFFEQTKHNRQMEWSGSFSGTRSPYIGL
;
A
#
# COMPACT_ATOMS: atom_id res chain seq x y z
N MET A 1 -21.53 73.42 -6.79
CA MET A 1 -21.66 71.94 -6.76
C MET A 1 -20.49 71.37 -7.57
N LYS A 2 -19.55 70.72 -6.89
CA LYS A 2 -18.33 70.15 -7.49
C LYS A 2 -18.70 68.87 -8.24
N LYS A 3 -18.38 68.77 -9.54
CA LYS A 3 -18.38 67.49 -10.27
C LYS A 3 -16.93 67.07 -10.44
N ALA A 4 -16.54 66.05 -9.67
CA ALA A 4 -15.24 65.43 -9.71
C ALA A 4 -15.23 64.28 -10.73
N SER A 5 -14.04 64.09 -11.28
CA SER A 5 -13.57 63.12 -12.26
C SER A 5 -13.71 61.64 -11.84
N PHE A 6 -13.88 60.76 -12.84
CA PHE A 6 -13.55 59.33 -12.74
C PHE A 6 -12.04 59.14 -12.52
N PRO A 7 -11.57 58.05 -11.86
CA PRO A 7 -11.22 56.85 -12.64
C PRO A 7 -11.34 55.48 -11.91
N GLU A 8 -11.09 54.43 -12.70
CA GLU A 8 -10.60 53.07 -12.37
C GLU A 8 -11.57 52.00 -11.83
N SER A 9 -11.89 51.07 -12.74
CA SER A 9 -12.36 49.71 -12.48
C SER A 9 -11.24 48.85 -11.89
N ILE A 10 -11.40 48.44 -10.63
CA ILE A 10 -10.50 47.54 -9.91
C ILE A 10 -10.98 46.08 -10.03
N LEU A 11 -10.00 45.19 -10.19
CA LEU A 11 -10.02 43.73 -10.29
C LEU A 11 -10.75 42.98 -9.15
N PHE A 12 -11.29 41.82 -9.55
CA PHE A 12 -11.67 40.60 -8.81
C PHE A 12 -11.59 40.56 -7.26
N SER A 13 -12.66 40.03 -6.66
CA SER A 13 -12.58 39.20 -5.45
C SER A 13 -13.34 37.89 -5.68
N GLU A 14 -12.59 36.88 -6.13
CA GLU A 14 -12.95 35.48 -6.09
C GLU A 14 -12.61 34.96 -4.67
N SER A 15 -13.51 35.16 -3.70
CA SER A 15 -13.29 34.71 -2.32
C SER A 15 -14.60 34.45 -1.59
N MET A 16 -15.53 33.73 -2.22
CA MET A 16 -16.76 33.27 -1.55
C MET A 16 -17.20 31.86 -1.96
N THR A 17 -16.28 31.00 -2.41
CA THR A 17 -16.60 29.61 -2.81
C THR A 17 -15.92 28.53 -1.95
N SER A 18 -15.06 28.89 -0.99
CA SER A 18 -14.33 27.90 -0.17
C SER A 18 -14.99 27.57 1.17
N HIS A 19 -16.00 28.33 1.62
CA HIS A 19 -16.62 28.12 2.94
C HIS A 19 -17.96 27.37 2.93
N LEU A 20 -18.58 27.19 1.75
CA LEU A 20 -19.85 26.45 1.61
C LEU A 20 -19.68 24.95 1.32
N ALA A 21 -18.44 24.46 1.20
CA ALA A 21 -18.13 23.09 0.79
C ALA A 21 -18.14 22.06 1.94
N ALA A 22 -18.36 22.50 3.18
CA ALA A 22 -18.29 21.65 4.38
C ALA A 22 -19.65 21.42 5.06
N GLU A 23 -20.73 22.02 4.56
CA GLU A 23 -22.03 21.99 5.24
C GLU A 23 -23.04 21.14 4.42
N CYS A 24 -23.67 20.19 5.12
CA CYS A 24 -24.77 19.32 4.67
C CYS A 24 -24.39 18.14 3.76
N TRP A 25 -23.60 17.19 4.28
CA TRP A 25 -23.47 15.87 3.66
C TRP A 25 -24.61 14.95 4.10
N PHE A 26 -25.30 14.37 3.13
CA PHE A 26 -26.30 13.31 3.28
C PHE A 26 -27.69 13.69 3.86
N ASP A 27 -28.17 14.90 3.61
CA ASP A 27 -29.62 15.19 3.76
C ASP A 27 -30.45 14.45 2.69
N ASP A 28 -31.78 14.41 2.80
CA ASP A 28 -32.67 13.76 1.82
C ASP A 28 -32.43 14.22 0.38
N ALA A 29 -31.96 15.46 0.20
CA ALA A 29 -31.55 16.02 -1.08
C ALA A 29 -30.36 15.27 -1.73
N CYS A 30 -29.41 14.76 -0.93
CA CYS A 30 -28.27 13.98 -1.42
C CYS A 30 -28.72 12.58 -1.89
N ILE A 31 -29.67 11.96 -1.18
CA ILE A 31 -30.25 10.68 -1.58
C ILE A 31 -30.97 10.83 -2.93
N LEU A 32 -31.74 11.91 -3.07
CA LEU A 32 -32.43 12.24 -4.32
C LEU A 32 -31.45 12.53 -5.48
N ASP A 33 -30.34 13.23 -5.20
CA ASP A 33 -29.27 13.46 -6.18
C ASP A 33 -28.65 12.15 -6.66
N MET A 34 -28.42 11.21 -5.73
CA MET A 34 -27.89 9.89 -6.07
C MET A 34 -28.87 9.10 -6.96
N ASP A 35 -30.15 9.05 -6.60
CA ASP A 35 -31.17 8.37 -7.42
C ASP A 35 -31.27 8.96 -8.83
N TYR A 36 -31.21 10.30 -8.94
CA TYR A 36 -31.19 11.00 -10.21
C TYR A 36 -29.93 10.68 -11.02
N PHE A 37 -28.77 10.63 -10.35
CA PHE A 37 -27.50 10.25 -10.96
C PHE A 37 -27.56 8.82 -11.51
N VAL A 38 -28.05 7.85 -10.74
CA VAL A 38 -28.20 6.44 -11.16
C VAL A 38 -29.11 6.33 -12.39
N LYS A 39 -30.27 7.00 -12.39
CA LYS A 39 -31.20 7.01 -13.53
C LYS A 39 -30.57 7.64 -14.77
N THR A 40 -29.87 8.76 -14.60
CA THR A 40 -29.15 9.44 -15.68
C THR A 40 -28.07 8.53 -16.26
N LEU A 41 -27.29 7.88 -15.40
CA LEU A 41 -26.24 6.95 -15.80
C LEU A 41 -26.80 5.73 -16.54
N ALA A 42 -27.95 5.20 -16.13
CA ALA A 42 -28.64 4.14 -16.87
C ALA A 42 -29.01 4.58 -18.30
N GLY A 43 -29.50 5.82 -18.46
CA GLY A 43 -29.76 6.42 -19.77
C GLY A 43 -28.50 6.62 -20.62
N ILE A 44 -27.37 6.98 -19.99
CA ILE A 44 -26.06 7.10 -20.65
C ILE A 44 -25.56 5.72 -21.12
N LYS A 45 -25.69 4.69 -20.27
CA LYS A 45 -25.35 3.30 -20.61
C LYS A 45 -26.18 2.78 -21.79
N ALA A 46 -27.49 3.06 -21.81
CA ALA A 46 -28.38 2.66 -22.90
C ALA A 46 -28.02 3.27 -24.27
N LYS A 47 -27.27 4.38 -24.28
CA LYS A 47 -26.75 5.01 -25.51
C LYS A 47 -25.44 4.38 -26.02
N GLY A 48 -24.93 3.34 -25.37
CA GLY A 48 -23.71 2.65 -25.78
C GLY A 48 -22.43 3.44 -25.50
N VAL A 49 -22.44 4.32 -24.50
CA VAL A 49 -21.22 5.05 -24.08
C VAL A 49 -20.18 4.06 -23.57
N ARG A 50 -18.90 4.31 -23.90
CA ARG A 50 -17.80 3.42 -23.55
C ARG A 50 -17.68 3.24 -22.02
N PRO A 51 -17.42 2.01 -21.51
CA PRO A 51 -17.32 1.72 -20.08
C PRO A 51 -16.29 2.57 -19.32
N ASP A 52 -15.15 2.89 -19.92
CA ASP A 52 -14.10 3.73 -19.33
C ASP A 52 -14.58 5.16 -19.05
N LEU A 53 -15.39 5.72 -19.96
CA LEU A 53 -15.99 7.03 -19.75
C LEU A 53 -17.06 6.98 -18.65
N ILE A 54 -17.87 5.92 -18.60
CA ILE A 54 -18.83 5.72 -17.53
C ILE A 54 -18.12 5.62 -16.18
N GLY A 55 -17.05 4.83 -16.09
CA GLY A 55 -16.24 4.70 -14.88
C GLY A 55 -15.63 6.04 -14.45
N SER A 56 -15.16 6.85 -15.40
CA SER A 56 -14.64 8.19 -15.14
C SER A 56 -15.73 9.15 -14.60
N ILE A 57 -16.93 9.09 -15.16
CA ILE A 57 -18.09 9.87 -14.68
C ILE A 57 -18.44 9.47 -13.24
N ILE A 58 -18.50 8.17 -12.94
CA ILE A 58 -18.76 7.67 -11.59
C ILE A 58 -17.65 8.10 -10.64
N ALA A 59 -16.38 7.97 -11.03
CA ALA A 59 -15.26 8.35 -10.20
C ALA A 59 -15.30 9.85 -9.86
N HIS A 60 -15.55 10.70 -10.86
CA HIS A 60 -15.68 12.14 -10.67
C HIS A 60 -16.86 12.51 -9.77
N TYR A 61 -18.03 11.88 -9.99
CA TYR A 61 -19.18 12.05 -9.12
C TYR A 61 -18.88 11.63 -7.69
N ALA A 62 -18.25 10.46 -7.51
CA ALA A 62 -17.90 9.93 -6.21
C ALA A 62 -16.90 10.83 -5.46
N SER A 63 -15.91 11.40 -6.15
CA SER A 63 -14.93 12.34 -5.56
C SER A 63 -15.55 13.64 -5.05
N LYS A 64 -16.70 14.06 -5.60
CA LYS A 64 -17.46 15.21 -5.08
C LYS A 64 -18.00 14.96 -3.66
N TRP A 65 -18.37 13.71 -3.37
CA TRP A 65 -19.02 13.31 -2.12
C TRP A 65 -18.07 12.61 -1.14
N LEU A 66 -17.00 12.00 -1.66
CA LEU A 66 -15.95 11.33 -0.91
C LEU A 66 -14.60 11.86 -1.42
N PRO A 67 -14.10 12.98 -0.86
CA PRO A 67 -12.84 13.60 -1.30
C PRO A 67 -11.64 12.65 -1.24
N ASP A 68 -11.66 11.66 -0.34
CA ASP A 68 -10.65 10.59 -0.24
C ASP A 68 -10.52 9.77 -1.54
N LEU A 69 -11.52 9.81 -2.42
CA LEU A 69 -11.49 9.20 -3.75
C LEU A 69 -10.86 10.09 -4.84
N SER A 70 -10.47 11.33 -4.56
CA SER A 70 -9.93 12.26 -5.58
C SER A 70 -8.44 12.01 -5.90
N GLY A 71 -7.66 11.46 -4.96
CA GLY A 71 -6.27 11.02 -5.21
C GLY A 71 -5.27 12.15 -5.16
N ASP A 72 -5.74 13.36 -4.85
CA ASP A 72 -4.93 14.53 -4.61
C ASP A 72 -4.50 14.53 -3.13
N HIS A 73 -3.51 13.71 -2.81
CA HIS A 73 -2.87 13.71 -1.50
C HIS A 73 -1.71 14.71 -1.51
N HIS A 74 -1.98 15.96 -1.09
CA HIS A 74 -0.92 16.85 -0.64
C HIS A 74 -0.42 16.40 0.74
N PRO A 75 0.85 15.98 0.89
CA PRO A 75 1.41 15.60 2.18
C PRO A 75 1.47 16.87 3.06
N GLY A 76 0.52 16.99 3.99
CA GLY A 76 0.35 18.18 4.83
C GLY A 76 -1.09 18.65 4.98
N THR A 77 -2.02 18.20 4.14
CA THR A 77 -3.45 18.35 4.41
C THR A 77 -3.92 17.12 5.16
N ASP A 78 -3.55 17.03 6.43
CA ASP A 78 -4.17 16.11 7.37
C ASP A 78 -5.61 16.61 7.61
N ARG A 79 -6.48 16.43 6.62
CA ARG A 79 -7.91 16.24 6.87
C ARG A 79 -8.05 14.85 7.46
N GLY A 80 -7.44 14.66 8.63
CA GLY A 80 -7.76 13.56 9.53
C GLY A 80 -9.27 13.51 9.67
N LEU A 81 -9.81 12.29 9.64
CA LEU A 81 -11.23 11.94 9.78
C LEU A 81 -12.01 13.12 10.35
N THR A 82 -12.71 13.87 9.49
CA THR A 82 -13.46 15.05 9.91
C THR A 82 -14.37 14.64 11.06
N ILE A 83 -14.00 15.09 12.26
CA ILE A 83 -14.81 15.01 13.45
C ILE A 83 -16.10 15.76 13.12
N PHE A 84 -17.20 15.03 13.27
CA PHE A 84 -18.58 15.44 13.06
C PHE A 84 -18.80 16.89 13.48
N ALA A 85 -19.09 17.76 12.51
CA ALA A 85 -19.78 19.01 12.81
C ALA A 85 -21.20 18.65 13.27
N GLU A 86 -21.64 19.29 14.34
CA GLU A 86 -22.87 19.06 15.08
C GLU A 86 -24.13 19.22 14.19
N SER A 87 -24.47 18.18 13.45
CA SER A 87 -25.81 17.96 12.89
C SER A 87 -26.65 17.20 13.92
N PRO A 88 -27.96 17.50 14.07
CA PRO A 88 -28.86 16.78 14.99
C PRO A 88 -29.13 15.31 14.58
N GLU A 89 -28.59 14.83 13.46
CA GLU A 89 -28.69 13.42 13.07
C GLU A 89 -27.77 12.52 13.90
N SER A 90 -28.27 11.33 14.28
CA SER A 90 -27.47 10.31 14.95
C SER A 90 -26.27 9.89 14.09
N VAL A 91 -25.09 9.76 14.71
CA VAL A 91 -23.85 9.22 14.10
C VAL A 91 -24.11 7.92 13.34
N THR A 92 -24.99 7.07 13.87
CA THR A 92 -25.40 5.81 13.24
C THR A 92 -26.09 6.02 11.90
N THR A 93 -26.99 7.01 11.81
CA THR A 93 -27.72 7.35 10.59
C THR A 93 -26.77 7.85 9.50
N LEU A 94 -25.83 8.74 9.86
CA LEU A 94 -24.83 9.24 8.93
C LEU A 94 -23.95 8.09 8.38
N TRP A 95 -23.52 7.19 9.26
CA TRP A 95 -22.73 6.02 8.88
C TRP A 95 -23.49 5.08 7.93
N MET A 96 -24.77 4.82 8.21
CA MET A 96 -25.63 4.01 7.35
C MET A 96 -25.84 4.66 5.98
N LYS A 97 -26.03 5.98 5.92
CA LYS A 97 -26.13 6.72 4.64
C LYS A 97 -24.83 6.62 3.84
N LYS A 98 -23.67 6.77 4.49
CA LYS A 98 -22.35 6.59 3.85
C LYS A 98 -22.16 5.18 3.32
N ARG A 99 -22.55 4.16 4.09
CA ARG A 99 -22.53 2.75 3.66
C ARG A 99 -23.40 2.53 2.43
N PHE A 100 -24.65 2.98 2.46
CA PHE A 100 -25.58 2.88 1.33
C PHE A 100 -25.04 3.55 0.07
N PHE A 101 -24.43 4.73 0.21
CA PHE A 101 -23.80 5.44 -0.90
C PHE A 101 -22.67 4.63 -1.53
N VAL A 102 -21.76 4.07 -0.72
CA VAL A 102 -20.66 3.22 -1.19
C VAL A 102 -21.19 1.96 -1.88
N GLU A 103 -22.18 1.27 -1.30
CA GLU A 103 -22.80 0.08 -1.89
C GLU A 103 -23.44 0.42 -3.25
N THR A 104 -24.14 1.55 -3.34
CA THR A 104 -24.74 2.03 -4.59
C THR A 104 -23.67 2.34 -5.64
N LEU A 105 -22.58 3.02 -5.26
CA LEU A 105 -21.44 3.29 -6.15
C LEU A 105 -20.89 1.98 -6.73
N VAL A 106 -20.63 0.98 -5.89
CA VAL A 106 -20.14 -0.34 -6.34
C VAL A 106 -21.14 -0.99 -7.30
N GLY A 107 -22.43 -0.93 -6.99
CA GLY A 107 -23.50 -1.50 -7.80
C GLY A 107 -23.64 -0.89 -9.21
N ILE A 108 -23.21 0.36 -9.40
CA ILE A 108 -23.28 1.03 -10.70
C ILE A 108 -21.98 0.99 -11.51
N LEU A 109 -20.86 0.49 -10.96
CA LEU A 109 -19.59 0.41 -11.67
C LEU A 109 -19.69 -0.49 -12.92
N PRO A 110 -19.16 -0.08 -14.09
CA PRO A 110 -19.12 -0.91 -15.29
C PRO A 110 -18.35 -2.22 -15.04
N PRO A 111 -18.86 -3.39 -15.44
CA PRO A 111 -18.24 -4.68 -15.14
C PRO A 111 -16.94 -4.95 -15.91
N GLU A 112 -16.67 -4.20 -16.98
CA GLU A 112 -15.53 -4.42 -17.87
C GLU A 112 -14.20 -4.11 -17.18
N LYS A 113 -13.17 -4.92 -17.48
CA LYS A 113 -11.81 -4.67 -17.03
C LYS A 113 -11.32 -3.31 -17.55
N ASP A 114 -10.51 -2.62 -16.75
CA ASP A 114 -9.91 -1.32 -17.05
C ASP A 114 -10.92 -0.17 -17.27
N SER A 115 -12.22 -0.41 -17.01
CA SER A 115 -13.25 0.64 -17.04
C SER A 115 -13.12 1.65 -15.89
N VAL A 116 -12.52 1.22 -14.78
CA VAL A 116 -12.32 2.01 -13.57
C VAL A 116 -10.88 1.80 -13.09
N PRO A 117 -10.10 2.88 -12.86
CA PRO A 117 -8.71 2.76 -12.44
C PRO A 117 -8.53 1.95 -11.14
N CYS A 118 -7.53 1.07 -11.11
CA CYS A 118 -7.26 0.20 -9.94
C CYS A 118 -7.08 0.99 -8.63
N ASN A 119 -6.36 2.11 -8.65
CA ASN A 119 -6.15 2.95 -7.46
C ASN A 119 -7.44 3.58 -6.94
N PHE A 120 -8.40 3.90 -7.81
CA PHE A 120 -9.72 4.35 -7.36
C PHE A 120 -10.48 3.22 -6.67
N LEU A 121 -10.45 2.00 -7.22
CA LEU A 121 -11.07 0.83 -6.60
C LEU A 121 -10.47 0.49 -5.24
N LEU A 122 -9.14 0.61 -5.08
CA LEU A 122 -8.45 0.40 -3.80
C LEU A 122 -8.89 1.42 -2.74
N ARG A 123 -8.99 2.70 -3.10
CA ARG A 123 -9.54 3.74 -2.21
C ARG A 123 -11.00 3.48 -1.87
N LEU A 124 -11.80 3.08 -2.85
CA LEU A 124 -13.19 2.71 -2.62
C LEU A 124 -13.30 1.49 -1.69
N LEU A 125 -12.44 0.48 -1.84
CA LEU A 125 -12.36 -0.68 -0.95
C LEU A 125 -11.94 -0.29 0.47
N ARG A 126 -10.97 0.62 0.63
CA ARG A 126 -10.58 1.17 1.92
C ARG A 126 -11.78 1.80 2.64
N ILE A 127 -12.53 2.65 1.93
CA ILE A 127 -13.75 3.27 2.48
C ILE A 127 -14.83 2.21 2.75
N ALA A 128 -14.99 1.24 1.86
CA ALA A 128 -15.97 0.16 1.99
C ALA A 128 -15.72 -0.71 3.23
N ASN A 129 -14.46 -1.04 3.52
CA ASN A 129 -14.06 -1.76 4.73
C ASN A 129 -14.27 -0.90 5.97
N MET A 130 -13.90 0.39 5.89
CA MET A 130 -14.13 1.34 6.98
C MET A 130 -15.60 1.41 7.37
N VAL A 131 -16.52 1.55 6.39
CA VAL A 131 -17.97 1.67 6.65
C VAL A 131 -18.69 0.34 6.88
N GLY A 132 -17.99 -0.78 6.66
CA GLY A 132 -18.53 -2.12 6.83
C GLY A 132 -19.63 -2.46 5.84
N VAL A 133 -19.40 -2.29 4.53
CA VAL A 133 -20.36 -2.69 3.47
C VAL A 133 -20.68 -4.19 3.49
N GLU A 134 -21.77 -4.59 2.86
CA GLU A 134 -22.12 -6.01 2.73
C GLU A 134 -21.01 -6.81 2.01
N PRO A 135 -20.75 -8.07 2.43
CA PRO A 135 -19.69 -8.90 1.84
C PRO A 135 -19.78 -9.09 0.32
N THR A 136 -20.97 -9.00 -0.25
CA THR A 136 -21.22 -9.11 -1.70
C THR A 136 -20.56 -7.98 -2.48
N TYR A 137 -20.75 -6.73 -2.06
CA TYR A 137 -20.10 -5.56 -2.65
C TYR A 137 -18.58 -5.57 -2.44
N ARG A 138 -18.13 -6.01 -1.26
CA ARG A 138 -16.71 -6.17 -0.98
C ARG A 138 -16.06 -7.20 -1.90
N ALA A 139 -16.69 -8.37 -2.08
CA ALA A 139 -16.19 -9.41 -2.97
C ALA A 139 -16.12 -8.96 -4.44
N GLU A 140 -17.10 -8.17 -4.88
CA GLU A 140 -17.11 -7.59 -6.23
C GLU A 140 -15.97 -6.59 -6.45
N LEU A 141 -15.69 -5.73 -5.46
CA LEU A 141 -14.52 -4.83 -5.50
C LEU A 141 -13.21 -5.61 -5.54
N GLU A 142 -13.04 -6.59 -4.66
CA GLU A 142 -11.84 -7.42 -4.60
C GLU A 142 -11.59 -8.17 -5.91
N LYS A 143 -12.65 -8.72 -6.51
CA LYS A 143 -12.59 -9.37 -7.82
C LYS A 143 -12.07 -8.43 -8.90
N ARG A 144 -12.59 -7.21 -8.96
CA ARG A 144 -12.19 -6.20 -9.96
C ARG A 144 -10.76 -5.72 -9.74
N ILE A 145 -10.37 -5.48 -8.49
CA ILE A 145 -9.00 -5.10 -8.13
C ILE A 145 -8.03 -6.21 -8.52
N SER A 146 -8.39 -7.46 -8.22
CA SER A 146 -7.56 -8.63 -8.53
C SER A 146 -7.29 -8.80 -10.02
N TRP A 147 -8.13 -8.27 -10.93
CA TRP A 147 -7.90 -8.36 -12.38
C TRP A 147 -6.87 -7.38 -12.94
N GLN A 148 -6.56 -6.33 -12.19
CA GLN A 148 -5.70 -5.22 -12.59
C GLN A 148 -4.72 -4.83 -11.48
N LEU A 149 -4.38 -5.78 -10.61
CA LEU A 149 -3.48 -5.56 -9.48
C LEU A 149 -2.08 -5.09 -9.92
N ASP A 150 -1.69 -5.36 -11.17
CA ASP A 150 -0.45 -4.87 -11.77
C ASP A 150 -0.44 -3.35 -12.04
N GLN A 151 -1.59 -2.68 -11.91
CA GLN A 151 -1.75 -1.23 -12.04
C GLN A 151 -1.84 -0.52 -10.67
N ALA A 152 -1.83 -1.27 -9.56
CA ALA A 152 -1.93 -0.71 -8.23
C ALA A 152 -0.63 0.00 -7.80
N SER A 153 -0.76 1.11 -7.08
CA SER A 153 0.34 1.71 -6.32
C SER A 153 0.43 1.10 -4.92
N LEU A 154 1.64 1.13 -4.35
CA LEU A 154 1.87 0.68 -2.97
C LEU A 154 1.03 1.47 -1.96
N GLU A 155 0.99 2.79 -2.12
CA GLU A 155 0.24 3.71 -1.25
C GLU A 155 -1.25 3.33 -1.14
N GLU A 156 -1.88 2.98 -2.25
CA GLU A 156 -3.30 2.64 -2.25
C GLU A 156 -3.56 1.19 -1.82
N LEU A 157 -2.56 0.32 -2.00
CA LEU A 157 -2.61 -1.06 -1.52
C LEU A 157 -2.47 -1.16 0.01
N MET A 158 -1.85 -0.17 0.67
CA MET A 158 -1.76 -0.08 2.13
C MET A 158 -3.13 0.28 2.73
N ILE A 159 -3.98 -0.74 2.86
CA ILE A 159 -5.32 -0.62 3.44
C ILE A 159 -5.25 -0.96 4.94
N PRO A 160 -5.68 -0.04 5.83
CA PRO A 160 -5.71 -0.32 7.27
C PRO A 160 -6.67 -1.47 7.62
N SER A 161 -6.35 -2.19 8.68
CA SER A 161 -7.28 -3.15 9.28
C SER A 161 -8.35 -2.42 10.10
N PHE A 162 -9.62 -2.62 9.75
CA PHE A 162 -10.77 -2.05 10.48
C PHE A 162 -11.44 -3.07 11.42
N SER A 163 -10.83 -4.24 11.58
CA SER A 163 -11.34 -5.27 12.49
C SER A 163 -10.86 -5.04 13.91
N HIS A 164 -11.79 -4.96 14.87
CA HIS A 164 -11.50 -4.81 16.30
C HIS A 164 -10.74 -6.00 16.93
N THR A 165 -10.58 -7.10 16.18
CA THR A 165 -9.90 -8.32 16.64
C THR A 165 -8.50 -8.47 16.06
N CYS A 166 -8.11 -7.61 15.13
CA CYS A 166 -6.84 -7.70 14.44
C CYS A 166 -5.76 -6.90 15.19
N GLY A 167 -4.59 -7.51 15.40
CA GLY A 167 -3.44 -6.84 16.01
C GLY A 167 -2.64 -5.99 15.03
N THR A 168 -2.75 -6.25 13.72
CA THR A 168 -1.97 -5.54 12.69
C THR A 168 -2.59 -4.22 12.29
N LEU A 169 -1.75 -3.26 11.92
CA LEU A 169 -2.14 -1.96 11.36
C LEU A 169 -2.72 -2.11 9.96
N LEU A 170 -2.23 -3.09 9.18
CA LEU A 170 -2.63 -3.34 7.80
C LEU A 170 -3.45 -4.63 7.69
N ASP A 171 -4.40 -4.65 6.75
CA ASP A 171 -5.19 -5.84 6.41
C ASP A 171 -4.39 -6.75 5.46
N VAL A 172 -3.46 -7.52 6.02
CA VAL A 172 -2.57 -8.42 5.26
C VAL A 172 -3.37 -9.59 4.66
N GLU A 173 -4.40 -10.06 5.35
CA GLU A 173 -5.29 -11.10 4.84
C GLU A 173 -6.02 -10.66 3.56
N LEU A 174 -6.48 -9.40 3.48
CA LEU A 174 -7.01 -8.84 2.25
C LEU A 174 -5.99 -8.92 1.11
N ILE A 175 -4.74 -8.55 1.34
CA ILE A 175 -3.71 -8.59 0.29
C ILE A 175 -3.41 -10.03 -0.14
N ILE A 176 -3.37 -10.98 0.79
CA ILE A 176 -3.25 -12.42 0.48
C ILE A 176 -4.40 -12.86 -0.44
N ARG A 177 -5.64 -12.45 -0.14
CA ARG A 177 -6.82 -12.78 -0.95
C ARG A 177 -6.75 -12.13 -2.34
N LEU A 178 -6.40 -10.86 -2.44
CA LEU A 178 -6.25 -10.16 -3.73
C LEU A 178 -5.16 -10.79 -4.61
N VAL A 179 -3.99 -11.10 -4.04
CA VAL A 179 -2.89 -11.74 -4.77
C VAL A 179 -3.26 -13.17 -5.16
N GLY A 180 -3.90 -13.94 -4.28
CA GLY A 180 -4.38 -15.28 -4.60
C GLY A 180 -5.42 -15.27 -5.72
N MET A 181 -6.37 -14.34 -5.67
CA MET A 181 -7.36 -14.14 -6.73
C MET A 181 -6.70 -13.71 -8.04
N PHE A 182 -5.73 -12.78 -7.99
CA PHE A 182 -4.90 -12.42 -9.15
C PHE A 182 -4.29 -13.71 -9.70
N VAL A 183 -3.41 -14.41 -8.97
CA VAL A 183 -2.68 -15.60 -9.44
C VAL A 183 -3.59 -16.69 -10.01
N ASN A 184 -4.80 -16.88 -9.48
CA ASN A 184 -5.75 -17.88 -9.97
C ASN A 184 -6.55 -17.48 -11.24
N LEU A 185 -6.41 -16.25 -11.75
CA LEU A 185 -6.98 -15.90 -13.06
C LEU A 185 -6.35 -16.71 -14.18
N ASP A 186 -7.11 -16.94 -15.25
CA ASP A 186 -6.64 -17.63 -16.45
C ASP A 186 -5.32 -17.03 -16.97
N GLU A 187 -4.36 -17.88 -17.36
CA GLU A 187 -3.01 -17.48 -17.80
C GLU A 187 -3.08 -16.58 -19.04
N VAL A 188 -4.09 -16.76 -19.89
CA VAL A 188 -4.35 -15.88 -21.05
C VAL A 188 -4.69 -14.45 -20.64
N ALA A 189 -5.27 -14.27 -19.45
CA ALA A 189 -5.67 -12.97 -18.92
C ALA A 189 -4.50 -12.21 -18.28
N LYS A 190 -3.34 -12.86 -18.06
CA LYS A 190 -2.17 -12.26 -17.42
C LYS A 190 -0.96 -12.26 -18.32
N SER A 191 -0.37 -11.09 -18.52
CA SER A 191 0.96 -11.03 -19.11
C SER A 191 2.03 -11.37 -18.06
N GLY A 192 3.14 -11.96 -18.49
CA GLY A 192 4.32 -12.13 -17.62
C GLY A 192 4.82 -10.80 -17.03
N ALA A 193 4.62 -9.69 -17.77
CA ALA A 193 4.91 -8.34 -17.27
C ALA A 193 4.02 -7.93 -16.08
N ALA A 194 2.72 -8.24 -16.14
CA ALA A 194 1.79 -8.00 -15.03
C ALA A 194 2.21 -8.78 -13.78
N LEU A 195 2.58 -10.05 -13.96
CA LEU A 195 3.04 -10.92 -12.87
C LEU A 195 4.31 -10.38 -12.19
N ILE A 196 5.28 -9.87 -12.97
CA ILE A 196 6.50 -9.24 -12.45
C ILE A 196 6.18 -7.95 -11.67
N LYS A 197 5.25 -7.12 -12.18
CA LYS A 197 4.82 -5.90 -11.47
C LYS A 197 4.17 -6.23 -10.13
N VAL A 198 3.27 -7.21 -10.10
CA VAL A 198 2.62 -7.67 -8.85
C VAL A 198 3.65 -8.23 -7.87
N ALA A 199 4.65 -8.99 -8.33
CA ALA A 199 5.71 -9.48 -7.44
C ALA A 199 6.51 -8.35 -6.78
N LYS A 200 6.90 -7.33 -7.54
CA LYS A 200 7.57 -6.14 -6.99
C LYS A 200 6.68 -5.37 -6.00
N LEU A 201 5.39 -5.29 -6.29
CA LEU A 201 4.41 -4.64 -5.43
C LEU A 201 4.24 -5.39 -4.11
N VAL A 202 4.11 -6.72 -4.16
CA VAL A 202 4.03 -7.59 -2.98
C VAL A 202 5.29 -7.53 -2.13
N ASP A 203 6.48 -7.56 -2.75
CA ASP A 203 7.74 -7.47 -2.03
C ASP A 203 7.90 -6.09 -1.35
N SER A 204 7.40 -5.02 -1.99
CA SER A 204 7.38 -3.68 -1.38
C SER A 204 6.37 -3.58 -0.25
N TYR A 205 5.17 -4.13 -0.43
CA TYR A 205 4.16 -4.21 0.62
C TYR A 205 4.67 -4.99 1.85
N LEU A 206 5.30 -6.15 1.64
CA LEU A 206 5.88 -6.92 2.73
C LEU A 206 6.98 -6.17 3.47
N ALA A 207 7.78 -5.36 2.77
CA ALA A 207 8.81 -4.54 3.42
C ALA A 207 8.20 -3.49 4.35
N GLU A 208 7.11 -2.82 3.94
CA GLU A 208 6.39 -1.85 4.77
C GLU A 208 5.61 -2.53 5.91
N ALA A 209 4.88 -3.62 5.61
CA ALA A 209 4.12 -4.37 6.59
C ALA A 209 5.02 -5.00 7.67
N SER A 210 6.28 -5.33 7.32
CA SER A 210 7.24 -5.86 8.28
C SER A 210 7.68 -4.85 9.34
N VAL A 211 7.42 -3.56 9.12
CA VAL A 211 7.63 -2.52 10.14
C VAL A 211 6.61 -2.64 11.29
N ASP A 212 5.45 -3.23 11.02
CA ASP A 212 4.47 -3.56 12.05
C ASP A 212 4.84 -4.85 12.76
N SER A 213 5.10 -4.73 14.07
CA SER A 213 5.48 -5.83 14.94
C SER A 213 4.40 -6.87 15.23
N ASN A 214 3.16 -6.60 14.82
CA ASN A 214 2.07 -7.55 14.92
C ASN A 214 1.93 -8.43 13.67
N LEU A 215 2.69 -8.17 12.60
CA LEU A 215 2.68 -9.01 11.39
C LEU A 215 3.14 -10.43 11.74
N ASN A 216 2.24 -11.40 11.58
CA ASN A 216 2.55 -12.77 11.92
C ASN A 216 3.38 -13.45 10.83
N LEU A 217 4.21 -14.42 11.24
CA LEU A 217 5.09 -15.13 10.31
C LEU A 217 4.30 -15.91 9.25
N SER A 218 3.15 -16.48 9.61
CA SER A 218 2.32 -17.25 8.68
C SER A 218 1.80 -16.39 7.53
N GLU A 219 1.35 -15.17 7.80
CA GLU A 219 0.92 -14.18 6.81
C GLU A 219 2.07 -13.76 5.93
N PHE A 220 3.23 -13.44 6.53
CA PHE A 220 4.43 -13.10 5.77
C PHE A 220 4.78 -14.21 4.77
N VAL A 221 4.86 -15.45 5.26
CA VAL A 221 5.20 -16.62 4.44
C VAL A 221 4.14 -16.90 3.38
N ALA A 222 2.86 -16.80 3.74
CA ALA A 222 1.74 -17.01 2.83
C ALA A 222 1.77 -15.99 1.68
N LEU A 223 1.93 -14.70 1.99
CA LEU A 223 1.96 -13.65 0.98
C LEU A 223 3.24 -13.72 0.11
N ALA A 224 4.41 -13.93 0.72
CA ALA A 224 5.67 -14.08 -0.01
C ALA A 224 5.64 -15.27 -0.99
N GLY A 225 5.00 -16.37 -0.57
CA GLY A 225 4.85 -17.60 -1.35
C GLY A 225 3.62 -17.64 -2.27
N ALA A 226 2.75 -16.63 -2.26
CA ALA A 226 1.52 -16.62 -3.05
C ALA A 226 1.77 -16.54 -4.57
N LEU A 227 2.92 -15.99 -4.98
CA LEU A 227 3.31 -15.82 -6.37
C LEU A 227 4.23 -16.96 -6.83
N PRO A 228 4.14 -17.39 -8.11
CA PRO A 228 5.03 -18.42 -8.64
C PRO A 228 6.47 -17.94 -8.70
N SER A 229 7.42 -18.88 -8.61
CA SER A 229 8.85 -18.56 -8.52
C SER A 229 9.40 -17.76 -9.70
N HIS A 230 8.83 -17.91 -10.90
CA HIS A 230 9.27 -17.18 -12.10
C HIS A 230 8.75 -15.73 -12.15
N ALA A 231 7.82 -15.34 -11.27
CA ALA A 231 7.35 -13.95 -11.14
C ALA A 231 8.47 -13.00 -10.69
N ARG A 232 9.44 -13.53 -9.92
CA ARG A 232 10.61 -12.81 -9.44
C ARG A 232 11.82 -13.10 -10.32
N ALA A 233 12.26 -12.10 -11.06
CA ALA A 233 13.54 -12.15 -11.77
C ALA A 233 14.72 -11.98 -10.79
N THR A 234 14.54 -11.12 -9.78
CA THR A 234 15.47 -10.92 -8.66
C THR A 234 14.71 -11.03 -7.34
N ASP A 235 15.39 -11.51 -6.30
CA ASP A 235 14.79 -11.69 -4.96
C ASP A 235 15.20 -10.59 -3.98
N ASP A 236 15.79 -9.50 -4.47
CA ASP A 236 16.29 -8.39 -3.64
C ASP A 236 15.18 -7.72 -2.82
N GLY A 237 13.99 -7.53 -3.42
CA GLY A 237 12.83 -6.95 -2.75
C GLY A 237 12.34 -7.84 -1.60
N LEU A 238 12.23 -9.14 -1.86
CA LEU A 238 11.87 -10.15 -0.86
C LEU A 238 12.93 -10.24 0.25
N TYR A 239 14.22 -10.19 -0.09
CA TYR A 239 15.30 -10.14 0.89
C TYR A 239 15.19 -8.91 1.79
N ARG A 240 14.95 -7.73 1.21
CA ARG A 240 14.72 -6.49 1.98
C ARG A 240 13.56 -6.65 2.95
N ALA A 241 12.44 -7.23 2.52
CA ALA A 241 11.29 -7.47 3.39
C ALA A 241 11.64 -8.40 4.56
N ILE A 242 12.34 -9.51 4.29
CA ILE A 242 12.80 -10.45 5.33
C ILE A 242 13.77 -9.76 6.29
N ASP A 243 14.72 -8.97 5.79
CA ASP A 243 15.66 -8.26 6.63
C ASP A 243 14.96 -7.22 7.53
N THR A 244 13.97 -6.47 7.01
CA THR A 244 13.13 -5.57 7.82
C THR A 244 12.37 -6.33 8.90
N TYR A 245 11.74 -7.46 8.55
CA TYR A 245 11.04 -8.32 9.51
C TYR A 245 11.96 -8.81 10.64
N LEU A 246 13.21 -9.13 10.32
CA LEU A 246 14.21 -9.55 11.29
C LEU A 246 14.80 -8.38 12.11
N LYS A 247 14.92 -7.17 11.53
CA LYS A 247 15.54 -5.97 12.13
C LYS A 247 14.88 -5.51 13.42
N LEU A 248 13.55 -5.55 13.51
CA LEU A 248 12.82 -5.06 14.68
C LEU A 248 12.99 -5.91 15.94
N ASN A 249 13.68 -7.04 15.87
CA ASN A 249 13.92 -7.95 16.99
C ASN A 249 15.10 -7.55 17.91
N GLN A 250 15.75 -6.39 17.72
CA GLN A 250 16.97 -6.03 18.46
C GLN A 250 16.91 -4.74 19.31
N CYS A 251 15.80 -3.99 19.32
CA CYS A 251 15.65 -2.87 20.26
C CYS A 251 15.35 -3.32 21.71
N LEU A 252 15.18 -4.62 21.97
CA LEU A 252 14.88 -5.18 23.30
C LEU A 252 15.84 -6.32 23.69
N TRP A 253 17.14 -6.02 23.78
CA TRP A 253 17.97 -6.60 24.83
C TRP A 253 19.12 -5.63 25.14
N PRO A 254 19.23 -5.09 26.36
CA PRO A 254 20.39 -4.30 26.72
C PRO A 254 21.62 -5.20 26.59
N LYS A 255 22.62 -4.73 25.85
CA LYS A 255 23.99 -5.27 25.98
C LYS A 255 24.29 -5.26 27.48
N LYS A 256 24.47 -6.46 28.03
CA LYS A 256 24.83 -6.64 29.43
C LYS A 256 26.31 -6.28 29.57
N ASP A 257 26.63 -5.01 29.42
CA ASP A 257 27.88 -4.44 29.93
C ASP A 257 27.55 -3.81 31.28
N GLN A 258 28.06 -4.47 32.32
CA GLN A 258 28.11 -3.98 33.68
C GLN A 258 28.95 -2.69 33.75
N SER A 259 28.59 -1.81 34.69
CA SER A 259 29.07 -0.44 34.94
C SER A 259 28.43 0.60 34.00
N VAL A 260 27.53 1.47 34.45
CA VAL A 260 27.77 2.60 35.35
C VAL A 260 26.47 3.02 36.07
N SER A 261 26.65 3.66 37.22
CA SER A 261 25.74 4.08 38.28
C SER A 261 24.37 4.70 37.91
N HIS A 262 23.39 4.37 38.76
CA HIS A 262 22.06 4.95 38.89
C HIS A 262 22.04 6.48 39.00
N GLU A 263 21.08 7.11 38.31
CA GLU A 263 20.34 8.28 38.82
C GLU A 263 18.83 8.10 38.55
N PRO A 264 17.91 8.59 39.42
CA PRO A 264 16.48 8.32 39.32
C PRO A 264 15.73 9.29 38.38
N ILE A 265 14.70 8.78 37.71
CA ILE A 265 13.84 9.42 36.69
C ILE A 265 12.97 10.60 37.23
N SER A 266 13.16 11.04 38.48
CA SER A 266 12.27 11.99 39.15
C SER A 266 12.41 13.48 38.74
N THR A 267 13.31 13.85 37.83
CA THR A 267 13.58 15.25 37.47
C THR A 267 12.95 15.74 36.16
N TRP A 268 12.23 14.90 35.41
CA TRP A 268 11.59 15.31 34.14
C TRP A 268 10.13 15.79 34.27
N LEU A 269 9.59 15.88 35.49
CA LEU A 269 8.15 16.08 35.72
C LEU A 269 7.73 17.53 36.06
N ILE A 270 8.51 18.53 35.66
CA ILE A 270 8.12 19.95 35.88
C ILE A 270 8.47 20.82 34.67
N SER A 271 7.72 20.68 33.58
CA SER A 271 7.28 21.82 32.76
C SER A 271 6.21 21.33 31.77
N GLY A 272 5.06 22.01 31.75
CA GLY A 272 3.82 21.54 31.14
C GLY A 272 3.87 21.29 29.63
N GLY A 273 3.27 20.18 29.21
CA GLY A 273 3.03 19.88 27.80
C GLY A 273 2.42 18.49 27.59
N LYS A 274 1.13 18.33 27.91
CA LYS A 274 0.36 17.07 27.76
C LYS A 274 0.26 16.52 26.32
N GLN A 275 0.89 17.16 25.32
CA GLN A 275 0.89 16.73 23.93
C GLN A 275 2.17 15.99 23.50
N VAL A 276 3.29 16.17 24.21
CA VAL A 276 4.56 15.48 23.87
C VAL A 276 4.61 14.07 24.46
N VAL A 277 3.85 13.82 25.53
CA VAL A 277 3.78 12.50 26.20
C VAL A 277 3.10 11.46 25.31
N VAL A 278 2.11 11.85 24.49
CA VAL A 278 1.42 10.89 23.59
C VAL A 278 2.33 10.43 22.46
N TYR A 279 3.15 11.31 21.89
CA TYR A 279 4.12 10.92 20.86
C TYR A 279 5.31 10.12 21.44
N ALA A 280 5.74 10.43 22.66
CA ALA A 280 6.77 9.66 23.35
C ALA A 280 6.28 8.27 23.82
N GLU A 281 5.02 8.13 24.22
CA GLU A 281 4.39 6.82 24.50
C GLU A 281 4.12 6.03 23.21
N PHE A 282 3.78 6.71 22.10
CA PHE A 282 3.58 6.07 20.80
C PHE A 282 4.90 5.57 20.18
N LEU A 283 6.01 6.28 20.39
CA LEU A 283 7.35 5.82 19.97
C LEU A 283 7.99 4.83 20.97
N GLY A 284 7.49 4.77 22.21
CA GLY A 284 7.96 3.84 23.26
C GLY A 284 7.30 2.45 23.23
N SER A 285 6.36 2.20 22.31
CA SER A 285 5.61 0.92 22.22
C SER A 285 5.64 0.27 20.84
N ILE A 286 6.73 0.45 20.08
CA ILE A 286 7.08 -0.57 19.07
C ILE A 286 7.54 -1.80 19.85
N LYS A 287 6.57 -2.58 20.36
CA LYS A 287 6.81 -3.96 20.79
C LYS A 287 7.63 -4.58 19.67
N ALA A 288 8.80 -5.14 19.93
CA ALA A 288 9.50 -5.89 18.89
C ALA A 288 8.59 -7.04 18.41
N HIS A 289 8.76 -7.48 17.15
CA HIS A 289 8.25 -8.80 16.75
C HIS A 289 8.64 -9.82 17.85
N PRO A 290 7.74 -10.73 18.26
CA PRO A 290 8.10 -11.76 19.23
C PRO A 290 9.33 -12.50 18.71
N GLY A 291 10.40 -12.51 19.51
CA GLY A 291 11.76 -12.81 19.06
C GLY A 291 11.83 -14.01 18.10
N VAL A 292 12.02 -13.73 16.81
CA VAL A 292 11.96 -14.75 15.75
C VAL A 292 12.98 -15.85 16.02
N THR A 293 12.48 -17.06 16.23
CA THR A 293 13.24 -18.26 16.58
C THR A 293 14.16 -18.70 15.44
N LYS A 294 15.20 -19.48 15.76
CA LYS A 294 16.13 -20.01 14.74
C LYS A 294 15.40 -20.78 13.62
N GLN A 295 14.31 -21.47 13.95
CA GLN A 295 13.53 -22.23 12.98
C GLN A 295 12.74 -21.30 12.05
N GLU A 296 12.17 -20.22 12.56
CA GLU A 296 11.44 -19.23 11.77
C GLU A 296 12.37 -18.46 10.83
N ARG A 297 13.57 -18.10 11.27
CA ARG A 297 14.61 -17.51 10.38
C ARG A 297 14.97 -18.45 9.23
N LYS A 298 15.01 -19.75 9.50
CA LYS A 298 15.22 -20.78 8.47
C LYS A 298 14.05 -20.85 7.49
N VAL A 299 12.81 -20.71 7.96
CA VAL A 299 11.62 -20.67 7.09
C VAL A 299 11.65 -19.43 6.19
N LEU A 300 11.91 -18.25 6.76
CA LEU A 300 11.99 -16.99 6.00
C LEU A 300 13.05 -17.07 4.90
N PHE A 301 14.27 -17.50 5.22
CA PHE A 301 15.34 -17.54 4.22
C PHE A 301 15.09 -18.58 3.12
N ARG A 302 14.33 -19.66 3.38
CA ARG A 302 13.95 -20.63 2.36
C ARG A 302 13.05 -20.06 1.26
N LEU A 303 12.47 -18.88 1.48
CA LEU A 303 11.67 -18.17 0.47
C LEU A 303 12.55 -17.50 -0.60
N ILE A 304 13.83 -17.27 -0.31
CA ILE A 304 14.78 -16.61 -1.22
C ILE A 304 15.55 -17.65 -2.03
N ASP A 305 15.59 -17.48 -3.36
CA ASP A 305 16.58 -18.12 -4.21
C ASP A 305 17.85 -17.26 -4.26
N SER A 306 18.86 -17.66 -3.48
CA SER A 306 20.18 -16.98 -3.44
C SER A 306 20.84 -16.76 -4.81
N ARG A 307 20.47 -17.52 -5.86
CA ARG A 307 20.96 -17.29 -7.23
C ARG A 307 20.39 -16.02 -7.85
N LYS A 308 19.21 -15.59 -7.41
CA LYS A 308 18.48 -14.42 -7.90
C LYS A 308 18.79 -13.14 -7.14
N LEU A 309 19.63 -13.20 -6.11
CA LEU A 309 20.12 -12.00 -5.43
C LEU A 309 21.11 -11.25 -6.33
N SER A 310 21.02 -9.92 -6.34
CA SER A 310 22.06 -9.06 -6.92
C SER A 310 23.34 -9.12 -6.10
N HIS A 311 24.45 -8.64 -6.69
CA HIS A 311 25.74 -8.55 -6.01
C HIS A 311 25.65 -7.77 -4.69
N GLU A 312 24.97 -6.63 -4.70
CA GLU A 312 24.78 -5.78 -3.51
C GLU A 312 23.95 -6.50 -2.44
N ALA A 313 22.84 -7.13 -2.83
CA ALA A 313 22.01 -7.89 -1.90
C ALA A 313 22.76 -9.11 -1.32
N SER A 314 23.57 -9.80 -2.13
CA SER A 314 24.45 -10.89 -1.68
C SER A 314 25.48 -10.41 -0.66
N LEU A 315 26.13 -9.27 -0.89
CA LEU A 315 27.10 -8.69 0.06
C LEU A 315 26.43 -8.33 1.39
N HIS A 316 25.27 -7.68 1.33
CA HIS A 316 24.51 -7.33 2.53
C HIS A 316 24.07 -8.59 3.29
N ALA A 317 23.58 -9.61 2.58
CA ALA A 317 23.20 -10.89 3.18
C ALA A 317 24.39 -11.64 3.79
N ALA A 318 25.57 -11.59 3.18
CA ALA A 318 26.77 -12.21 3.71
C ALA A 318 27.22 -11.62 5.05
N GLN A 319 26.96 -10.33 5.27
CA GLN A 319 27.29 -9.60 6.50
C GLN A 319 26.15 -9.63 7.53
N ASN A 320 24.99 -10.19 7.20
CA ASN A 320 23.81 -10.16 8.04
C ASN A 320 23.85 -11.26 9.12
N GLU A 321 24.24 -10.88 10.34
CA GLU A 321 24.32 -11.79 11.50
C GLU A 321 22.99 -12.43 11.90
N ARG A 322 21.85 -11.91 11.41
CA ARG A 322 20.53 -12.46 11.71
C ARG A 322 20.22 -13.69 10.88
N LEU A 323 20.90 -13.89 9.76
CA LEU A 323 20.70 -15.03 8.89
C LEU A 323 21.35 -16.31 9.46
N PRO A 324 20.76 -17.49 9.23
CA PRO A 324 21.42 -18.75 9.57
C PRO A 324 22.77 -18.89 8.86
N VAL A 325 23.80 -19.42 9.51
CA VAL A 325 25.14 -19.62 8.92
C VAL A 325 25.07 -20.35 7.56
N ARG A 326 24.21 -21.37 7.45
CA ARG A 326 23.99 -22.10 6.19
C ARG A 326 23.49 -21.19 5.05
N ALA A 327 22.64 -20.22 5.37
CA ALA A 327 22.13 -19.25 4.40
C ALA A 327 23.27 -18.36 3.88
N VAL A 328 24.08 -17.82 4.79
CA VAL A 328 25.26 -16.99 4.45
C VAL A 328 26.23 -17.75 3.55
N VAL A 329 26.55 -19.01 3.87
CA VAL A 329 27.42 -19.85 3.05
C VAL A 329 26.84 -20.09 1.65
N GLN A 330 25.53 -20.30 1.54
CA GLN A 330 24.86 -20.47 0.24
C GLN A 330 24.97 -19.20 -0.62
N VAL A 331 24.73 -18.03 -0.03
CA VAL A 331 24.87 -16.74 -0.72
C VAL A 331 26.30 -16.56 -1.23
N LEU A 332 27.30 -16.73 -0.36
CA LEU A 332 28.72 -16.59 -0.71
C LEU A 332 29.15 -17.56 -1.81
N PHE A 333 28.71 -18.82 -1.72
CA PHE A 333 29.01 -19.84 -2.73
C PHE A 333 28.46 -19.43 -4.11
N PHE A 334 27.19 -19.02 -4.19
CA PHE A 334 26.62 -18.61 -5.46
C PHE A 334 27.25 -17.33 -6.01
N GLU A 335 27.58 -16.37 -5.15
CA GLU A 335 28.27 -15.16 -5.55
C GLU A 335 29.65 -15.47 -6.17
N GLN A 336 30.41 -16.38 -5.56
CA GLN A 336 31.69 -16.84 -6.10
C GLN A 336 31.53 -17.53 -7.46
N THR A 337 30.49 -18.36 -7.63
CA THR A 337 30.22 -19.00 -8.94
C THR A 337 29.81 -18.02 -10.04
N LYS A 338 29.09 -16.94 -9.70
CA LYS A 338 28.76 -15.86 -10.66
C LYS A 338 30.02 -15.14 -11.13
N HIS A 339 30.88 -14.76 -10.19
CA HIS A 339 32.15 -14.10 -10.50
C HIS A 339 33.06 -14.99 -11.35
N ASN A 340 33.15 -16.29 -11.04
CA ASN A 340 33.98 -17.22 -11.81
C ASN A 340 33.51 -17.39 -13.26
N ARG A 341 32.18 -17.45 -13.49
CA ARG A 341 31.60 -17.50 -14.85
C ARG A 341 31.86 -16.20 -15.65
N GLN A 342 31.82 -15.05 -14.99
CA GLN A 342 32.14 -13.77 -15.64
C GLN A 342 33.63 -13.70 -16.05
N MET A 343 34.52 -14.23 -15.23
CA MET A 343 35.97 -14.30 -15.52
C MET A 343 36.29 -15.27 -16.68
N GLU A 344 35.59 -16.41 -16.77
CA GLU A 344 35.73 -17.34 -17.91
C GLU A 344 35.24 -16.73 -19.23
N TRP A 345 34.18 -15.92 -19.19
CA TRP A 345 33.65 -15.23 -20.38
C TRP A 345 34.56 -14.07 -20.84
N SER A 346 35.11 -13.30 -19.90
CA SER A 346 36.02 -12.18 -20.23
C SER A 346 37.40 -12.64 -20.71
N GLY A 347 37.83 -13.85 -20.35
CA GLY A 347 39.05 -14.49 -20.87
C GLY A 347 38.97 -14.98 -22.32
N SER A 348 37.77 -15.01 -22.92
CA SER A 348 37.56 -15.60 -24.26
C SER A 348 37.58 -14.59 -25.42
N PHE A 349 37.80 -13.29 -25.17
CA PHE A 349 37.81 -12.24 -26.20
C PHE A 349 39.20 -11.65 -26.56
N SER A 350 40.31 -12.16 -26.01
CA SER A 350 41.66 -11.65 -26.29
C SER A 350 42.44 -12.42 -27.36
N GLY A 351 41.80 -13.34 -28.10
CA GLY A 351 42.45 -14.10 -29.17
C GLY A 351 42.31 -13.48 -30.57
N THR A 352 42.89 -12.29 -30.82
CA THR A 352 43.05 -11.80 -32.20
C THR A 352 44.09 -12.66 -32.93
N ARG A 353 43.56 -13.61 -33.69
CA ARG A 353 44.25 -14.49 -34.63
C ARG A 353 44.96 -13.63 -35.70
N SER A 354 46.30 -13.58 -35.66
CA SER A 354 47.13 -13.02 -36.73
C SER A 354 47.07 -13.94 -37.97
N PRO A 355 46.76 -13.44 -39.18
CA PRO A 355 46.83 -14.24 -40.39
C PRO A 355 48.24 -14.13 -40.99
N TYR A 356 49.08 -15.13 -40.76
CA TYR A 356 50.22 -15.38 -41.64
C TYR A 356 49.71 -16.16 -42.86
N ILE A 357 49.58 -15.47 -43.99
CA ILE A 357 49.52 -16.09 -45.33
C ILE A 357 50.96 -16.07 -45.85
N GLY A 358 51.58 -17.25 -45.89
CA GLY A 358 52.82 -17.47 -46.61
C GLY A 358 52.54 -17.68 -48.09
N LEU A 359 53.24 -16.92 -48.93
CA LEU A 359 53.64 -17.27 -50.28
C LEU A 359 55.04 -16.70 -50.51
#